data_AF-G9KW61-F1
#
_entry.id   AF-G9KW61-F1
#
_cell.length_a   1.000
_cell.length_b   1.000
_cell.length_c   1.000
_cell.angle_alpha   90.00
_cell.angle_beta   90.00
_cell.angle_gamma   90.00
#
_symmetry.space_group_name_H-M   'P 1'
#
loop_
_entity.id
_entity.type
_entity.pdbx_description
1 polymer ?
#
loop_
_entity_poly.entity_id
_entity_poly.type
_entity_poly.pdbx_seq_one_letter_code
_entity_poly.pdbx_strand_id
1 'polypeptide(L)'
;GPEQLKKLHQVLKVWNRSPPLEPLKFEKDNDSNFHVDFVAAAASLRAQNYGIPPASRSQSKRIVGQIIPAIATTTAAVAGLVGLELYKVVGGPRPLRAFRHSYLHLAENRLERWEPCAPAVQKLHPLTWTWTCWNRLEVPAGQPEKTLELLLAYLKEQFGLRVKMLLFGKALLYSARWSPEKQAQRLAL
;
A
#
# COMPACT_ATOMS: atom_id res chain seq x y z
N GLY A 1 6.25 5.95 14.77
CA GLY A 1 5.85 7.03 13.83
C GLY A 1 5.27 8.24 14.56
N PRO A 2 5.01 9.37 13.88
CA PRO A 2 4.54 10.61 14.51
C PRO A 2 3.18 10.48 15.23
N GLU A 3 2.28 9.62 14.74
CA GLU A 3 1.00 9.36 15.41
C GLU A 3 1.15 8.57 16.73
N GLN A 4 2.09 7.63 16.78
CA GLN A 4 2.36 6.86 18.01
C GLN A 4 2.96 7.77 19.09
N LEU A 5 3.83 8.72 18.69
CA LEU A 5 4.32 9.75 19.60
C LEU A 5 3.17 10.58 20.15
N LYS A 6 2.25 11.08 19.32
CA LYS A 6 1.07 11.83 19.81
C LYS A 6 0.22 11.03 20.79
N LYS A 7 0.00 9.73 20.53
CA LYS A 7 -0.71 8.83 21.46
C LYS A 7 0.04 8.64 22.78
N LEU A 8 1.36 8.45 22.73
CA LEU A 8 2.21 8.35 23.92
C LEU A 8 2.14 9.63 24.76
N HIS A 9 2.25 10.80 24.14
CA HIS A 9 2.10 12.08 24.85
C HIS A 9 0.72 12.23 25.49
N GLN A 10 -0.35 11.77 24.83
CA GLN A 10 -1.69 11.77 25.44
C GLN A 10 -1.78 10.87 26.67
N VAL A 11 -1.17 9.68 26.63
CA VAL A 11 -1.12 8.76 27.79
C VAL A 11 -0.26 9.34 28.91
N LEU A 12 0.88 9.94 28.58
CA LEU A 12 1.80 10.52 29.56
C LEU A 12 1.25 11.76 30.27
N LYS A 13 0.21 12.42 29.73
CA LYS A 13 -0.51 13.51 30.44
C LYS A 13 -1.20 13.04 31.73
N VAL A 14 -1.46 11.74 31.88
CA VAL A 14 -2.08 11.16 33.09
C VAL A 14 -1.04 10.91 34.19
N TRP A 15 0.25 10.99 33.87
CA TRP A 15 1.33 10.75 34.81
C TRP A 15 1.61 11.96 35.71
N ASN A 16 1.11 11.94 36.95
CA ASN A 16 1.25 13.04 37.93
C ASN A 16 2.25 12.76 39.07
N ARG A 17 3.00 11.65 39.02
CA ARG A 17 3.84 11.21 40.16
C ARG A 17 5.30 11.69 40.10
N SER A 18 5.73 12.31 39.01
CA SER A 18 7.16 12.66 38.74
C SER A 18 7.22 13.77 37.69
N PRO A 19 8.40 14.40 37.41
CA PRO A 19 8.54 15.29 36.26
C PRO A 19 8.03 14.62 34.97
N PRO A 20 7.52 15.40 34.00
CA PRO A 20 6.95 14.88 32.76
C PRO A 20 7.96 14.00 32.04
N LEU A 21 7.57 12.77 31.73
CA LEU A 21 8.40 11.82 30.98
C LEU A 21 8.44 12.23 29.51
N GLU A 22 9.64 12.23 28.92
CA GLU A 22 9.83 12.50 27.50
C GLU A 22 9.97 11.18 26.71
N PRO A 23 9.05 10.87 25.78
CA PRO A 23 9.16 9.67 24.98
C PRO A 23 10.27 9.80 23.93
N LEU A 24 11.26 8.93 23.99
CA LEU A 24 12.32 8.88 22.99
C LEU A 24 11.84 8.23 21.70
N LYS A 25 12.03 8.93 20.58
CA LYS A 25 11.84 8.35 19.24
C LYS A 25 13.08 7.56 18.88
N PHE A 26 12.92 6.25 18.64
CA PHE A 26 14.01 5.43 18.14
C PHE A 26 14.57 6.02 16.84
N GLU A 27 15.89 6.21 16.84
CA GLU A 27 16.66 6.76 15.73
C GLU A 27 17.93 5.93 15.60
N LYS A 28 18.06 5.25 14.47
CA LYS A 28 19.11 4.26 14.20
C LYS A 28 20.36 4.89 13.59
N ASP A 29 20.21 6.04 12.93
CA ASP A 29 21.28 6.67 12.14
C ASP A 29 22.08 7.70 12.93
N ASN A 30 21.64 8.03 14.16
CA ASN A 30 22.40 8.86 15.10
C ASN A 30 23.14 7.97 16.12
N ASP A 31 24.46 7.86 15.97
CA ASP A 31 25.29 7.03 16.86
C ASP A 31 25.57 7.67 18.23
N SER A 32 25.20 8.92 18.46
CA SER A 32 25.41 9.63 19.74
C SER A 32 24.24 9.53 20.73
N ASN A 33 23.10 8.98 20.32
CA ASN A 33 21.90 8.87 21.17
C ASN A 33 21.82 7.55 21.96
N PHE A 34 22.81 6.66 21.78
CA PHE A 34 22.91 5.33 22.42
C PHE A 34 21.72 4.38 22.20
N HIS A 35 20.80 4.67 21.28
CA HIS A 35 19.63 3.83 21.03
C HIS A 35 20.03 2.44 20.52
N VAL A 36 20.91 2.39 19.53
CA VAL A 36 21.41 1.13 18.96
C VAL A 36 22.29 0.40 19.98
N ASP A 37 23.08 1.13 20.76
CA ASP A 37 23.99 0.56 21.76
C ASP A 37 23.22 -0.14 22.88
N PHE A 38 22.16 0.50 23.38
CA PHE A 38 21.25 -0.09 24.35
C PHE A 38 20.64 -1.41 23.83
N VAL A 39 20.09 -1.39 22.61
CA VAL A 39 19.48 -2.58 22.02
C VAL A 39 20.50 -3.70 21.80
N ALA A 40 21.69 -3.37 21.28
CA ALA A 40 22.74 -4.35 21.03
C ALA A 40 23.26 -4.99 22.33
N ALA A 41 23.48 -4.18 23.38
CA ALA A 41 23.91 -4.69 24.69
C ALA A 41 22.83 -5.55 25.34
N ALA A 42 21.57 -5.08 25.39
CA ALA A 42 20.46 -5.83 25.97
C ALA A 42 20.20 -7.15 25.23
N ALA A 43 20.26 -7.15 23.89
CA ALA A 43 20.14 -8.35 23.08
C ALA A 43 21.29 -9.33 23.33
N SER A 44 22.52 -8.84 23.48
CA SER A 44 23.70 -9.66 23.75
C SER A 44 23.64 -10.31 25.13
N LEU A 45 23.25 -9.57 26.17
CA LEU A 45 23.05 -10.14 27.52
C LEU A 45 21.97 -11.21 27.51
N ARG A 46 20.85 -10.97 26.80
CA ARG A 46 19.80 -11.96 26.64
C ARG A 46 20.28 -13.18 25.86
N ALA A 47 21.08 -13.00 24.81
CA ALA A 47 21.61 -14.10 24.00
C ALA A 47 22.51 -15.03 24.83
N GLN A 48 23.35 -14.47 25.71
CA GLN A 48 24.20 -15.23 26.62
C GLN A 48 23.39 -16.15 27.55
N ASN A 49 22.24 -15.69 28.07
CA ASN A 49 21.37 -16.51 28.92
C ASN A 49 20.86 -17.80 28.24
N TYR A 50 20.80 -17.81 26.90
CA TYR A 50 20.32 -18.95 26.11
C TYR A 50 21.42 -19.64 25.30
N GLY A 51 22.70 -19.30 25.54
CA GLY A 51 23.82 -19.84 24.75
C GLY A 51 23.82 -19.43 23.27
N ILE A 52 23.14 -18.32 22.92
CA ILE A 52 23.09 -17.79 21.56
C ILE A 52 24.32 -16.88 21.34
N PRO A 53 25.04 -16.99 20.21
CA PRO A 53 26.14 -16.08 19.89
C PRO A 53 25.68 -14.62 19.83
N PRO A 54 26.38 -13.67 20.49
CA PRO A 54 26.03 -12.26 20.43
C PRO A 54 26.23 -11.70 19.02
N ALA A 55 25.35 -10.82 18.58
CA ALA A 55 25.45 -10.13 17.29
C ALA A 55 26.31 -8.87 17.42
N SER A 56 27.02 -8.50 16.35
CA SER A 56 27.77 -7.24 16.33
C SER A 56 26.84 -6.02 16.35
N ARG A 57 27.36 -4.85 16.74
CA ARG A 57 26.61 -3.59 16.70
C ARG A 57 26.01 -3.33 15.31
N SER A 58 26.79 -3.53 14.25
CA SER A 58 26.36 -3.31 12.86
C SER A 58 25.28 -4.30 12.42
N GLN A 59 25.38 -5.57 12.82
CA GLN A 59 24.33 -6.57 12.58
C GLN A 59 23.04 -6.21 13.33
N SER A 60 23.17 -5.81 14.60
CA SER A 60 22.06 -5.35 15.42
C SER A 60 21.39 -4.13 14.80
N LYS A 61 22.15 -3.11 14.38
CA LYS A 61 21.69 -1.91 13.66
C LYS A 61 20.93 -2.27 12.39
N ARG A 62 21.45 -3.22 11.60
CA ARG A 62 20.78 -3.72 10.38
C ARG A 62 19.41 -4.32 10.68
N ILE A 63 19.32 -5.15 11.71
CA ILE A 63 18.10 -5.87 12.09
C ILE A 63 17.07 -4.92 12.73
N VAL A 64 17.46 -4.22 13.81
CA VAL A 64 16.55 -3.30 14.55
C VAL A 64 16.13 -2.12 13.68
N GLY A 65 17.04 -1.66 12.82
CA GLY A 65 16.83 -0.54 11.93
C GLY A 65 16.06 -0.89 10.66
N GLN A 66 15.76 -2.18 10.44
CA GLN A 66 15.14 -2.70 9.21
C GLN A 66 15.84 -2.16 7.95
N ILE A 67 17.17 -2.14 7.97
CA ILE A 67 17.97 -1.54 6.89
C ILE A 67 17.88 -2.42 5.66
N ILE A 68 17.34 -1.87 4.57
CA ILE A 68 17.34 -2.50 3.25
C ILE A 68 18.71 -2.24 2.61
N PRO A 69 19.50 -3.28 2.31
CA PRO A 69 20.79 -3.10 1.64
C PRO A 69 20.61 -2.49 0.26
N ALA A 70 21.43 -1.50 -0.07
CA ALA A 70 21.40 -0.83 -1.36
C ALA A 70 22.82 -0.52 -1.83
N ILE A 71 23.03 -0.62 -3.14
CA ILE A 71 24.28 -0.26 -3.81
C ILE A 71 23.94 0.46 -5.13
N ALA A 72 24.78 1.42 -5.52
CA ALA A 72 24.55 2.26 -6.69
C ALA A 72 24.48 1.45 -8.00
N THR A 73 25.20 0.34 -8.11
CA THR A 73 25.24 -0.51 -9.32
C THR A 73 23.87 -1.09 -9.67
N THR A 74 23.17 -1.70 -8.69
CA THR A 74 21.80 -2.21 -8.89
C THR A 74 20.83 -1.08 -9.23
N THR A 75 20.97 0.07 -8.58
CA THR A 75 20.11 1.24 -8.82
C THR A 75 20.28 1.78 -10.24
N ALA A 76 21.52 1.93 -10.71
CA ALA A 76 21.83 2.38 -12.06
C ALA A 76 21.35 1.38 -13.13
N ALA A 77 21.54 0.08 -12.89
CA ALA A 77 21.07 -0.96 -13.81
C ALA A 77 19.53 -0.96 -13.94
N VAL A 78 18.80 -0.89 -12.81
CA VAL A 78 17.33 -0.81 -12.82
C VAL A 78 16.85 0.47 -13.49
N ALA A 79 17.47 1.62 -13.20
CA ALA A 79 17.12 2.89 -13.84
C ALA A 79 17.32 2.86 -15.37
N GLY A 80 18.43 2.26 -15.83
CA GLY A 80 18.68 2.07 -17.26
C GLY A 80 17.62 1.19 -17.94
N LEU A 81 17.24 0.07 -17.31
CA LEU A 81 16.18 -0.81 -17.82
C LEU A 81 14.82 -0.10 -17.88
N VAL A 82 14.47 0.69 -16.86
CA VAL A 82 13.26 1.53 -16.87
C VAL A 82 13.32 2.58 -17.99
N GLY A 83 14.49 3.19 -18.22
CA GLY A 83 14.70 4.12 -19.33
C GLY A 83 14.44 3.49 -20.70
N LEU A 84 14.80 2.22 -20.90
CA LEU A 84 14.49 1.49 -22.14
C LEU A 84 12.98 1.31 -22.36
N GLU A 85 12.21 1.01 -21.30
CA GLU A 85 10.76 0.91 -21.40
C GLU A 85 10.10 2.28 -21.60
N LEU A 86 10.67 3.36 -21.05
CA LEU A 86 10.20 4.73 -21.22
C LEU A 86 10.17 5.14 -22.71
N TYR A 87 11.21 4.81 -23.49
CA TYR A 87 11.21 5.07 -24.94
C TYR A 87 10.03 4.43 -25.66
N LYS A 88 9.58 3.25 -25.22
CA LYS A 88 8.45 2.54 -25.83
C LYS A 88 7.12 3.23 -25.49
N VAL A 89 6.98 3.72 -24.26
CA VAL A 89 5.79 4.46 -23.81
C VAL A 89 5.66 5.80 -24.53
N VAL A 90 6.75 6.57 -24.61
CA VAL A 90 6.76 7.90 -25.24
C VAL A 90 6.66 7.79 -26.78
N GLY A 91 7.20 6.74 -27.37
CA GLY A 91 7.18 6.49 -28.81
C GLY A 91 5.82 6.08 -29.39
N GLY A 92 4.73 6.21 -28.63
CA GLY A 92 3.36 5.92 -29.07
C GLY A 92 2.90 4.48 -28.82
N PRO A 93 1.70 4.10 -29.32
CA PRO A 93 1.11 2.79 -29.06
C PRO A 93 2.01 1.64 -29.54
N ARG A 94 2.31 0.70 -28.64
CA ARG A 94 3.08 -0.51 -28.93
C ARG A 94 2.29 -1.74 -28.48
N PRO A 95 2.42 -2.89 -29.17
CA PRO A 95 1.81 -4.12 -28.71
C PRO A 95 2.46 -4.59 -27.40
N LEU A 96 1.71 -5.31 -26.56
CA LEU A 96 2.17 -5.80 -25.25
C LEU A 96 3.51 -6.54 -25.33
N ARG A 97 3.68 -7.38 -26.35
CA ARG A 97 4.92 -8.13 -26.66
C ARG A 97 6.17 -7.29 -26.82
N ALA A 98 6.06 -5.98 -27.04
CA ALA A 98 7.19 -5.07 -27.12
C ALA A 98 7.76 -4.72 -25.74
N PHE A 99 6.93 -4.78 -24.69
CA PHE A 99 7.33 -4.48 -23.32
C PHE A 99 8.04 -5.67 -22.67
N ARG A 100 8.90 -5.38 -21.70
CA ARG A 100 9.62 -6.40 -20.92
C ARG A 100 9.55 -6.08 -19.44
N HIS A 101 9.00 -7.02 -18.67
CA HIS A 101 9.30 -7.08 -17.24
C HIS A 101 10.72 -7.61 -17.08
N SER A 102 11.53 -6.99 -16.22
CA SER A 102 12.93 -7.36 -16.03
C SER A 102 13.19 -7.71 -14.57
N TYR A 103 13.80 -8.87 -14.34
CA TYR A 103 14.33 -9.30 -13.05
C TYR A 103 15.85 -9.39 -13.12
N LEU A 104 16.52 -8.83 -12.12
CA LEU A 104 17.97 -8.70 -12.10
C LEU A 104 18.54 -9.22 -10.78
N HIS A 105 19.52 -10.12 -10.88
CA HIS A 105 20.31 -10.58 -9.75
C HIS A 105 21.81 -10.47 -10.09
N LEU A 106 22.40 -9.31 -9.77
CA LEU A 106 23.79 -8.98 -10.16
C LEU A 106 24.84 -9.87 -9.49
N ALA A 107 24.57 -10.43 -8.30
CA ALA A 107 25.50 -11.35 -7.64
C ALA A 107 25.72 -12.63 -8.46
N GLU A 108 24.70 -13.06 -9.20
CA GLU A 108 24.74 -14.23 -10.10
C GLU A 108 24.88 -13.83 -11.58
N ASN A 109 25.04 -12.53 -11.88
CA ASN A 109 24.98 -11.97 -13.23
C ASN A 109 23.73 -12.41 -14.03
N ARG A 110 22.60 -12.62 -13.34
CA ARG A 110 21.37 -13.11 -13.96
C ARG A 110 20.43 -11.96 -14.31
N LEU A 111 20.05 -11.88 -15.59
CA LEU A 111 19.01 -10.98 -16.10
C LEU A 111 17.95 -11.83 -16.81
N GLU A 112 16.75 -11.83 -16.26
CA GLU A 112 15.60 -12.50 -16.83
C GLU A 112 14.60 -11.45 -17.31
N ARG A 113 14.05 -11.66 -18.51
CA ARG A 113 13.07 -10.74 -19.10
C ARG A 113 11.95 -11.50 -19.75
N TRP A 114 10.71 -11.10 -19.47
CA TRP A 114 9.53 -11.72 -20.03
C TRP A 114 8.48 -10.67 -20.42
N GLU A 115 7.52 -11.08 -21.23
CA GLU A 115 6.37 -10.25 -21.60
C GLU A 115 5.48 -10.02 -20.37
N PRO A 116 5.05 -8.78 -20.08
CA PRO A 116 4.09 -8.52 -19.01
C PRO A 116 2.78 -9.26 -19.25
N CYS A 117 2.12 -9.68 -18.18
CA CYS A 117 0.81 -10.33 -18.29
C CYS A 117 -0.24 -9.34 -18.80
N ALA A 118 -1.10 -9.80 -19.71
CA ALA A 118 -2.31 -9.09 -20.07
C ALA A 118 -3.20 -8.90 -18.82
N PRO A 119 -3.98 -7.81 -18.73
CA PRO A 119 -4.86 -7.58 -17.60
C PRO A 119 -5.89 -8.71 -17.50
N ALA A 120 -6.20 -9.13 -16.27
CA ALA A 120 -7.22 -10.14 -16.04
C ALA A 120 -8.58 -9.65 -16.54
N VAL A 121 -9.20 -10.43 -17.43
CA VAL A 121 -10.50 -10.12 -18.02
C VAL A 121 -11.60 -10.84 -17.24
N GLN A 122 -12.49 -10.08 -16.62
CA GLN A 122 -13.67 -10.55 -15.93
C GLN A 122 -14.88 -10.41 -16.86
N LYS A 123 -15.69 -11.45 -17.00
CA LYS A 123 -16.94 -11.39 -17.77
C LYS A 123 -18.07 -11.00 -16.82
N LEU A 124 -18.69 -9.84 -17.07
CA LEU A 124 -19.83 -9.36 -16.27
C LEU A 124 -21.13 -9.53 -17.06
N HIS A 125 -22.12 -10.18 -16.42
CA HIS A 125 -23.47 -10.50 -16.92
C HIS A 125 -23.53 -11.56 -18.05
N PRO A 126 -24.67 -12.26 -18.28
CA PRO A 126 -24.75 -13.39 -19.22
C PRO A 126 -24.51 -13.04 -20.69
N LEU A 127 -24.45 -11.75 -21.04
CA LEU A 127 -24.26 -11.27 -22.40
C LEU A 127 -23.14 -10.20 -22.42
N THR A 128 -21.97 -10.64 -22.89
CA THR A 128 -20.99 -9.89 -23.70
C THR A 128 -20.05 -8.80 -23.12
N TRP A 129 -20.10 -8.36 -21.84
CA TRP A 129 -19.10 -7.38 -21.35
C TRP A 129 -17.83 -8.02 -20.76
N THR A 130 -16.67 -7.69 -21.33
CA THR A 130 -15.33 -7.87 -20.74
C THR A 130 -14.89 -6.66 -19.89
N TRP A 131 -14.56 -6.91 -18.63
CA TRP A 131 -14.09 -5.92 -17.67
C TRP A 131 -12.64 -6.20 -17.26
N THR A 132 -11.82 -5.17 -17.15
CA THR A 132 -10.42 -5.24 -16.73
C THR A 132 -10.16 -4.23 -15.61
N CYS A 133 -8.98 -4.29 -14.99
CA CYS A 133 -8.56 -3.31 -13.97
C CYS A 133 -8.47 -1.86 -14.50
N TRP A 134 -8.46 -1.67 -15.82
CA TRP A 134 -8.41 -0.36 -16.46
C TRP A 134 -9.80 0.22 -16.76
N ASN A 135 -10.85 -0.60 -16.73
CA ASN A 135 -12.20 -0.14 -16.97
C ASN A 135 -12.76 0.59 -15.75
N ARG A 136 -13.54 1.64 -16.01
CA ARG A 136 -14.23 2.45 -15.01
C ARG A 136 -15.62 2.79 -15.52
N LEU A 137 -16.57 2.86 -14.59
CA LEU A 137 -17.91 3.39 -14.88
C LEU A 137 -17.85 4.90 -14.63
N GLU A 138 -17.99 5.66 -15.70
CA GLU A 138 -18.10 7.11 -15.61
C GLU A 138 -19.58 7.46 -15.50
N VAL A 139 -19.96 8.08 -14.39
CA VAL A 139 -21.32 8.55 -14.17
C VAL A 139 -21.27 10.08 -14.13
N PRO A 140 -21.98 10.79 -15.04
CA PRO A 140 -22.00 12.24 -15.00
C PRO A 140 -22.69 12.70 -13.71
N ALA A 141 -21.96 13.51 -12.93
CA ALA A 141 -22.49 14.27 -11.82
C ALA A 141 -23.33 15.41 -12.41
N GLY A 142 -24.64 15.19 -12.54
CA GLY A 142 -25.55 16.26 -12.92
C GLY A 142 -25.62 17.33 -11.84
N GLN A 143 -26.08 18.54 -12.20
CA GLN A 143 -26.60 19.51 -11.25
C GLN A 143 -28.13 19.55 -11.39
N PRO A 144 -28.91 19.39 -10.30
CA PRO A 144 -28.48 19.10 -8.92
C PRO A 144 -27.84 17.70 -8.76
N GLU A 145 -27.15 17.48 -7.64
CA GLU A 145 -26.52 16.19 -7.32
C GLU A 145 -27.55 15.05 -7.44
N LYS A 146 -27.14 13.97 -8.12
CA LYS A 146 -28.02 12.80 -8.29
C LYS A 146 -28.19 12.11 -6.94
N THR A 147 -29.45 11.89 -6.55
CA THR A 147 -29.78 11.03 -5.41
C THR A 147 -29.27 9.61 -5.64
N LEU A 148 -29.10 8.86 -4.54
CA LEU A 148 -28.69 7.47 -4.61
C LEU A 148 -29.67 6.63 -5.46
N GLU A 149 -30.97 6.91 -5.39
CA GLU A 149 -31.97 6.25 -6.21
C GLU A 149 -31.73 6.45 -7.72
N LEU A 150 -31.48 7.69 -8.15
CA LEU A 150 -31.20 8.01 -9.54
C LEU A 150 -29.90 7.35 -10.03
N LEU A 151 -28.88 7.26 -9.16
CA LEU A 151 -27.64 6.55 -9.47
C LEU A 151 -27.88 5.05 -9.68
N LEU A 152 -28.65 4.41 -8.80
CA LEU A 152 -28.98 2.99 -8.91
C LEU A 152 -29.85 2.68 -10.12
N ALA A 153 -30.82 3.56 -10.43
CA ALA A 153 -31.65 3.47 -11.63
C ALA A 153 -30.80 3.60 -12.90
N TYR A 154 -29.92 4.62 -12.96
CA TYR A 154 -29.00 4.82 -14.08
C TYR A 154 -28.10 3.60 -14.34
N LEU A 155 -27.54 3.01 -13.27
CA LEU A 155 -26.71 1.82 -13.39
C LEU A 155 -27.49 0.59 -13.89
N LYS A 156 -28.76 0.48 -13.52
CA LYS A 156 -29.64 -0.59 -13.97
C LYS A 156 -30.08 -0.39 -15.42
N GLU A 157 -30.43 0.82 -15.82
CA GLU A 157 -30.92 1.12 -17.18
C GLU A 157 -29.80 1.08 -18.22
N GLN A 158 -28.67 1.74 -17.95
CA GLN A 158 -27.59 1.86 -18.92
C GLN A 158 -26.71 0.61 -18.99
N PHE A 159 -26.44 -0.02 -17.84
CA PHE A 159 -25.50 -1.12 -17.75
C PHE A 159 -26.15 -2.46 -17.39
N GLY A 160 -27.46 -2.50 -17.11
CA GLY A 160 -28.15 -3.73 -16.69
C GLY A 160 -27.71 -4.24 -15.32
N LEU A 161 -26.97 -3.44 -14.53
CA LEU A 161 -26.33 -3.91 -13.31
C LEU A 161 -27.24 -3.74 -12.09
N ARG A 162 -27.54 -4.86 -11.42
CA ARG A 162 -28.21 -4.84 -10.12
C ARG A 162 -27.18 -4.68 -9.01
N VAL A 163 -26.99 -3.44 -8.54
CA VAL A 163 -26.09 -3.12 -7.43
C VAL A 163 -26.61 -3.76 -6.13
N LYS A 164 -25.78 -4.59 -5.50
CA LYS A 164 -26.07 -5.18 -4.17
C LYS A 164 -25.47 -4.37 -3.02
N MET A 165 -24.38 -3.67 -3.27
CA MET A 165 -23.62 -2.93 -2.27
C MET A 165 -22.87 -1.77 -2.93
N LEU A 166 -22.88 -0.60 -2.29
CA LEU A 166 -22.10 0.58 -2.69
C LEU A 166 -21.27 1.07 -1.50
N LEU A 167 -19.97 1.24 -1.72
CA LEU A 167 -19.00 1.67 -0.71
C LEU A 167 -18.29 2.94 -1.18
N PHE A 168 -18.06 3.87 -0.26
CA PHE A 168 -17.13 4.99 -0.44
C PHE A 168 -16.01 4.88 0.58
N GLY A 169 -14.85 4.42 0.13
CA GLY A 169 -13.75 4.03 1.02
C GLY A 169 -14.19 2.92 1.98
N LYS A 170 -14.21 3.20 3.28
CA LYS A 170 -14.69 2.28 4.33
C LYS A 170 -16.17 2.47 4.67
N ALA A 171 -16.82 3.51 4.17
CA ALA A 171 -18.20 3.84 4.47
C ALA A 171 -19.17 3.07 3.55
N LEU A 172 -20.17 2.43 4.15
CA LEU A 172 -21.24 1.74 3.43
C LEU A 172 -22.37 2.72 3.10
N LEU A 173 -22.49 3.06 1.82
CA LEU A 173 -23.50 3.98 1.31
C LEU A 173 -24.83 3.27 1.04
N TYR A 174 -24.77 2.05 0.50
CA TYR A 174 -25.96 1.27 0.17
C TYR A 174 -25.72 -0.23 0.35
N SER A 175 -26.73 -0.95 0.84
CA SER A 175 -26.76 -2.41 0.82
C SER A 175 -28.18 -2.94 0.61
N ALA A 176 -28.34 -3.87 -0.34
CA ALA A 176 -29.59 -4.57 -0.59
C ALA A 176 -30.04 -5.48 0.56
N ARG A 177 -29.18 -5.71 1.58
CA ARG A 177 -29.49 -6.50 2.78
C ARG A 177 -30.05 -5.66 3.95
N TRP A 178 -30.10 -4.33 3.82
CA TRP A 178 -30.68 -3.48 4.85
C TRP A 178 -32.20 -3.64 4.96
N SER A 179 -32.76 -3.25 6.12
CA SER A 179 -34.22 -3.16 6.29
C SER A 179 -34.83 -2.15 5.32
N PRO A 180 -36.09 -2.33 4.90
CA PRO A 180 -36.73 -1.44 3.92
C PRO A 180 -36.75 0.02 4.38
N GLU A 181 -36.95 0.27 5.67
CA GLU A 181 -36.92 1.61 6.28
C GLU A 181 -35.56 2.30 6.12
N LYS A 182 -34.47 1.57 6.37
CA LYS A 182 -33.10 2.08 6.24
C LYS A 182 -32.70 2.29 4.79
N GLN A 183 -33.26 1.49 3.87
CA GLN A 183 -33.10 1.70 2.44
C GLN A 183 -33.82 2.98 2.00
N ALA A 184 -35.09 3.16 2.37
CA ALA A 184 -35.88 4.33 2.02
C ALA A 184 -35.22 5.65 2.50
N GLN A 185 -34.69 5.67 3.74
CA GLN A 185 -33.99 6.83 4.28
C GLN A 185 -32.71 7.20 3.51
N ARG A 186 -32.06 6.23 2.85
CA ARG A 186 -30.78 6.43 2.16
C ARG A 186 -30.95 6.68 0.65
N LEU A 187 -32.05 6.20 0.07
CA LEU A 187 -32.37 6.36 -1.35
C LEU A 187 -32.80 7.80 -1.70
N ALA A 188 -33.43 8.51 -0.75
CA ALA A 188 -33.87 9.89 -0.91
C ALA A 188 -32.78 10.95 -0.67
N LEU A 189 -31.59 10.52 -0.22
CA LEU A 189 -30.39 11.36 -0.09
C LEU A 189 -29.61 11.36 -1.41
#